data_AF-A0A138ABR7-F1
#
_entry.id   AF-A0A138ABR7-F1
#
_cell.length_a   1.000
_cell.length_b   1.000
_cell.length_c   1.000
_cell.angle_alpha   90.00
_cell.angle_beta   90.00
_cell.angle_gamma   90.00
#
_symmetry.space_group_name_H-M   'P 1'
#
loop_
_entity.id
_entity.type
_entity.pdbx_description
1 polymer ?
#
loop_
_entity_poly.entity_id
_entity_poly.type
_entity_poly.pdbx_seq_one_letter_code
_entity_poly.pdbx_strand_id
1 'polypeptide(L)'
;MSNEAERPRVLEYPGNGFVITWEPARCRHAAECVRGLPRVFDNTRRPWIVTDGATADEVVTVVDRCPSYALGYRTADGRSRTAPDTVR
;
A
#
# COMPACT_ATOMS: atom_id res chain seq x y z
N MET A 1 -6.32 27.97 -10.77
CA MET A 1 -7.27 26.93 -11.20
C MET A 1 -6.64 25.60 -10.84
N SER A 2 -6.94 25.08 -9.64
CA SER A 2 -6.38 23.80 -9.18
C SER A 2 -6.99 22.69 -10.03
N ASN A 3 -6.14 21.99 -10.79
CA ASN A 3 -6.59 20.98 -11.73
C ASN A 3 -6.96 19.71 -10.95
N GLU A 4 -8.25 19.38 -10.87
CA GLU A 4 -8.79 18.17 -10.24
C GLU A 4 -8.16 16.87 -10.80
N ALA A 5 -7.53 16.95 -11.98
CA ALA A 5 -6.85 15.86 -12.67
C ALA A 5 -5.51 15.41 -12.03
N GLU A 6 -5.00 16.14 -11.02
CA GLU A 6 -3.71 15.83 -10.37
C GLU A 6 -3.82 14.97 -9.11
N ARG A 7 -5.04 14.55 -8.74
CA ARG A 7 -5.20 13.67 -7.57
C ARG A 7 -4.51 12.32 -7.83
N PRO A 8 -3.56 11.92 -6.97
CA PRO A 8 -2.92 10.63 -7.14
C PRO A 8 -3.95 9.51 -7.09
N ARG A 9 -3.89 8.60 -8.05
CA ARG A 9 -4.76 7.42 -8.07
C ARG A 9 -4.32 6.47 -6.96
N VAL A 10 -5.02 6.54 -5.83
CA VAL A 10 -4.87 5.60 -4.72
C VAL A 10 -5.88 4.47 -4.89
N LEU A 11 -5.37 3.24 -4.93
CA LEU A 11 -6.14 2.01 -4.96
C LEU A 11 -6.20 1.43 -3.55
N GLU A 12 -7.37 0.93 -3.15
CA GLU A 12 -7.57 0.32 -1.83
C GLU A 12 -7.85 -1.17 -1.94
N TYR A 13 -7.24 -1.95 -1.04
CA TYR A 13 -7.39 -3.39 -0.94
C TYR A 13 -7.80 -3.73 0.50
N PRO A 14 -9.10 -3.91 0.77
CA PRO A 14 -9.58 -4.25 2.10
C PRO A 14 -9.18 -5.68 2.48
N GLY A 15 -8.84 -5.87 3.74
CA GLY A 15 -8.58 -7.17 4.36
C GLY A 15 -9.29 -7.26 5.72
N ASN A 16 -9.04 -8.34 6.45
CA ASN A 16 -9.63 -8.52 7.78
C ASN A 16 -8.93 -7.64 8.83
N GLY A 17 -9.57 -6.54 9.23
CA GLY A 17 -9.03 -5.61 10.23
C GLY A 17 -7.98 -4.62 9.70
N PHE A 18 -7.79 -4.54 8.38
CA PHE A 18 -6.93 -3.55 7.75
C PHE A 18 -7.35 -3.25 6.31
N VAL A 19 -6.79 -2.18 5.73
CA VAL A 19 -6.89 -1.80 4.32
C VAL A 19 -5.49 -1.46 3.85
N ILE A 20 -5.03 -2.05 2.76
CA ILE A 20 -3.79 -1.63 2.07
C ILE A 20 -4.16 -0.54 1.08
N THR A 21 -3.38 0.55 1.05
CA THR A 21 -3.47 1.58 0.02
C THR A 21 -2.27 1.47 -0.90
N TRP A 22 -2.47 1.66 -2.21
CA TRP A 22 -1.41 1.63 -3.20
C TRP A 22 -1.53 2.78 -4.18
N GLU A 23 -0.45 3.55 -4.33
CA GLU A 23 -0.32 4.63 -5.28
C GLU A 23 0.74 4.27 -6.34
N PRO A 24 0.33 3.79 -7.53
CA PRO A 24 1.26 3.29 -8.55
C PRO A 24 2.29 4.33 -8.99
N ALA A 25 1.88 5.61 -9.05
CA ALA A 25 2.72 6.71 -9.47
C ALA A 25 3.95 6.93 -8.56
N ARG A 26 3.87 6.51 -7.30
CA ARG A 26 4.99 6.59 -6.34
C ARG A 26 5.85 5.33 -6.31
N CYS A 27 5.44 4.24 -6.95
CA CYS A 27 6.14 2.97 -6.83
C CYS A 27 7.50 2.99 -7.54
N ARG A 28 8.59 2.83 -6.77
CA ARG A 28 9.97 2.77 -7.30
C ARG A 28 10.49 1.35 -7.52
N HIS A 29 9.62 0.33 -7.42
CA HIS A 29 9.95 -1.09 -7.63
C HIS A 29 11.13 -1.61 -6.76
N ALA A 30 11.20 -1.19 -5.49
CA ALA A 30 12.23 -1.65 -4.54
C ALA A 30 12.11 -3.14 -4.14
N ALA A 31 11.02 -3.80 -4.52
CA ALA A 31 10.73 -5.21 -4.24
C ALA A 31 10.59 -5.62 -2.77
N GLU A 32 10.62 -4.67 -1.82
CA GLU A 32 10.41 -4.95 -0.39
C GLU A 32 9.08 -5.64 -0.09
N CYS A 33 8.01 -5.23 -0.76
CA CYS A 33 6.68 -5.80 -0.57
C CYS A 33 6.59 -7.26 -1.08
N VAL A 34 7.02 -7.51 -2.32
CA VAL A 34 6.97 -8.84 -2.93
C VAL A 34 7.91 -9.84 -2.26
N ARG A 35 9.05 -9.38 -1.71
CA ARG A 35 9.97 -10.23 -0.95
C ARG A 35 9.51 -10.46 0.49
N GLY A 36 8.90 -9.45 1.10
CA GLY A 36 8.47 -9.49 2.51
C GLY A 36 7.18 -10.26 2.75
N LEU A 37 6.23 -10.17 1.81
CA LEU A 37 4.92 -10.84 1.95
C LEU A 37 4.40 -11.33 0.59
N PRO A 38 5.08 -12.30 -0.06
CA PRO A 38 4.77 -12.74 -1.44
C PRO A 38 3.35 -13.31 -1.61
N ARG A 39 2.75 -13.84 -0.54
CA ARG A 39 1.36 -14.30 -0.57
C ARG A 39 0.35 -13.16 -0.71
N VAL A 40 0.73 -11.95 -0.30
CA VAL A 40 -0.06 -10.72 -0.43
C VAL A 40 0.33 -9.94 -1.67
N PHE A 41 1.62 -9.72 -1.89
CA PHE A 41 2.15 -8.93 -2.99
C PHE A 41 2.86 -9.82 -4.01
N ASP A 42 2.30 -9.90 -5.21
CA ASP A 42 2.86 -10.73 -6.27
C ASP A 42 2.65 -10.05 -7.63
N ASN A 43 3.76 -9.61 -8.21
CA ASN A 43 3.78 -8.88 -9.48
C ASN A 43 3.44 -9.75 -10.70
N THR A 44 3.38 -11.07 -10.55
CA THR A 44 3.09 -12.03 -11.64
C THR A 44 1.60 -12.31 -11.80
N ARG A 45 0.76 -11.88 -10.85
CA ARG A 45 -0.68 -12.16 -10.83
C ARG A 45 -1.56 -10.91 -10.91
N ARG A 46 -2.84 -11.14 -11.18
CA ARG A 46 -3.89 -10.12 -11.27
C ARG A 46 -5.15 -10.63 -10.55
N PRO A 47 -5.59 -9.98 -9.45
CA PRO A 47 -4.96 -8.84 -8.78
C PRO A 47 -3.58 -9.18 -8.16
N TRP A 48 -2.70 -8.19 -8.13
CA TRP A 48 -1.33 -8.32 -7.63
C TRP A 48 -1.21 -8.15 -6.11
N ILE A 49 -2.21 -7.48 -5.50
CA ILE A 49 -2.41 -7.43 -4.04
C ILE A 49 -3.61 -8.31 -3.71
N VAL A 50 -3.43 -9.28 -2.82
CA VAL A 50 -4.51 -10.07 -2.23
C VAL A 50 -4.32 -10.15 -0.73
N THR A 51 -5.34 -9.75 0.01
CA THR A 51 -5.29 -9.53 1.46
C THR A 51 -5.62 -10.78 2.27
N ASP A 52 -6.06 -11.85 1.61
CA ASP A 52 -6.47 -13.10 2.24
C ASP A 52 -5.31 -13.75 3.02
N GLY A 53 -5.58 -14.15 4.27
CA GLY A 53 -4.60 -14.85 5.10
C GLY A 53 -3.41 -13.99 5.56
N ALA A 54 -3.53 -12.67 5.50
CA ALA A 54 -2.58 -11.76 6.14
C ALA A 54 -3.18 -11.13 7.39
N THR A 55 -2.33 -10.91 8.39
CA THR A 55 -2.67 -10.11 9.57
C THR A 55 -2.30 -8.64 9.35
N ALA A 56 -2.94 -7.75 10.10
CA ALA A 56 -2.57 -6.34 10.12
C ALA A 56 -1.07 -6.14 10.42
N ASP A 57 -0.51 -6.90 11.37
CA ASP A 57 0.89 -6.75 11.78
C ASP A 57 1.90 -7.14 10.70
N GLU A 58 1.63 -8.22 9.95
CA GLU A 58 2.47 -8.61 8.82
C GLU A 58 2.44 -7.56 7.71
N VAL A 59 1.26 -7.02 7.43
CA VAL A 59 1.08 -5.94 6.45
C VAL A 59 1.84 -4.70 6.89
N VAL A 60 1.66 -4.25 8.14
CA VAL A 60 2.39 -3.09 8.69
C VAL A 60 3.89 -3.30 8.56
N THR A 61 4.40 -4.44 9.02
CA THR A 61 5.84 -4.74 9.01
C THR A 61 6.47 -4.67 7.62
N VAL A 62 5.74 -5.10 6.58
CA VAL A 62 6.25 -5.17 5.20
C VAL A 62 6.00 -3.87 4.44
N VAL A 63 4.81 -3.27 4.60
CA VAL A 63 4.51 -1.95 4.02
C VAL A 63 5.45 -0.90 4.57
N ASP A 64 5.88 -1.03 5.83
CA ASP A 64 6.79 -0.07 6.45
C ASP A 64 8.17 0.03 5.78
N ARG A 65 8.56 -1.01 5.06
CA ARG A 65 9.81 -1.08 4.31
C ARG A 65 9.72 -0.38 2.97
N CYS A 66 8.52 0.00 2.50
CA CYS A 66 8.35 0.70 1.22
C CYS A 66 9.01 2.09 1.27
N PRO A 67 10.13 2.32 0.54
CA PRO A 67 10.92 3.54 0.68
C PRO A 67 10.33 4.73 -0.10
N SER A 68 9.24 4.52 -0.85
CA SER A 68 8.59 5.57 -1.64
C SER A 68 7.20 5.93 -1.12
N TYR A 69 6.75 5.28 -0.04
CA TYR A 69 5.39 5.42 0.47
C TYR A 69 4.29 5.10 -0.57
N ALA A 70 4.64 4.36 -1.62
CA ALA A 70 3.68 3.90 -2.62
C ALA A 70 2.69 2.90 -2.04
N LEU A 71 3.11 2.16 -1.00
CA LEU A 71 2.22 1.34 -0.20
C LEU A 71 1.97 2.06 1.13
N GLY A 72 0.71 2.00 1.54
CA GLY A 72 0.23 2.44 2.83
C GLY A 72 -0.76 1.45 3.42
N TYR A 73 -1.24 1.76 4.62
CA TYR A 73 -2.26 0.97 5.29
C TYR A 73 -3.13 1.80 6.23
N ARG A 74 -4.29 1.27 6.56
CA ARG A 74 -5.14 1.66 7.70
C ARG A 74 -5.57 0.40 8.43
N THR A 75 -5.43 0.34 9.75
CA THR A 75 -5.82 -0.82 10.56
C THR A 75 -7.00 -0.47 11.48
N ALA A 76 -7.75 -1.48 11.90
CA ALA A 76 -8.89 -1.30 12.81
C ALA A 76 -8.47 -0.83 14.21
N ASP A 77 -7.24 -1.09 14.61
CA ASP A 77 -6.65 -0.59 15.87
C ASP A 77 -6.09 0.84 15.77
N GLY A 78 -6.30 1.52 14.64
CA GLY A 78 -6.02 2.96 14.48
C GLY A 78 -4.63 3.29 13.92
N ARG A 79 -3.79 2.30 13.61
CA ARG A 79 -2.52 2.57 12.91
C ARG A 79 -2.79 2.96 11.46
N SER A 80 -2.02 3.93 10.96
CA SER A 80 -2.05 4.27 9.55
C SER A 80 -0.69 4.73 9.06
N ARG A 81 -0.43 4.47 7.78
CA ARG A 81 0.72 5.01 7.05
C ARG A 81 0.27 5.30 5.64
N THR A 82 0.40 6.55 5.22
CA THR A 82 0.19 6.99 3.84
C THR A 82 1.36 7.86 3.43
N ALA A 83 1.52 8.09 2.12
CA ALA A 83 2.46 9.10 1.68
C ALA A 83 2.07 10.47 2.29
N PRO A 84 3.03 11.27 2.79
CA PRO A 84 2.73 12.63 3.20
C PRO A 84 2.25 13.42 1.99
N ASP A 85 1.24 14.27 2.19
CA ASP A 85 0.82 15.25 1.19
C ASP A 85 2.00 16.18 0.94
N THR A 86 2.67 15.99 -0.20
CA THR A 86 3.81 16.81 -0.62
C THR A 86 3.36 18.14 -1.20
N VAL A 87 2.15 18.61 -0.88
CA VAL A 87 1.64 19.92 -1.31
C VAL A 87 2.49 20.97 -0.61
N ARG A 88 3.40 21.58 -1.36
CA ARG A 88 4.23 22.70 -0.95
C ARG A 88 4.03 23.85 -1.92
#